data_AF-A0A1J1DX02-F1
#
_entry.id   AF-A0A1J1DX02-F1
#
_cell.length_a   1.000
_cell.length_b   1.000
_cell.length_c   1.000
_cell.angle_alpha   90.00
_cell.angle_beta   90.00
_cell.angle_gamma   90.00
#
_symmetry.space_group_name_H-M   'P 1'
#
loop_
_entity.id
_entity.type
_entity.pdbx_description
1 polymer ?
#
loop_
_entity_poly.entity_id
_entity_poly.type
_entity_poly.pdbx_seq_one_letter_code
_entity_poly.pdbx_strand_id
1 'polypeptide(L)'
;MRDRINAIINLGGSVDYERPDKSTFGNNLVLIDSLLPAIVGYMVYAHFTGNSTRLTDIVADLRDDNPIGFDTQHAHNFYEYKVKRFLTDCALGMIPGKVWTGQIDSTAGYLVVKKDGEILSYHIFDKNEFENYLFHNLKTETPSTSKHGFGVLYREGTDIFLKLNLQIRFTS
;
A
#
# COMPACT_ATOMS: atom_id res chain seq x y z
N MET A 1 0.19 2.53 18.44
CA MET A 1 -0.95 2.33 17.52
C MET A 1 -1.44 0.90 17.57
N ARG A 2 -0.55 -0.10 17.39
CA ARG A 2 -0.87 -1.52 17.55
C ARG A 2 -1.69 -1.81 18.82
N ASP A 3 -1.26 -1.28 19.96
CA ASP A 3 -1.98 -1.45 21.24
C ASP A 3 -3.43 -0.96 21.21
N ARG A 4 -3.73 0.11 20.47
CA ARG A 4 -5.08 0.64 20.34
C ARG A 4 -5.95 -0.27 19.48
N ILE A 5 -5.42 -0.77 18.36
CA ILE A 5 -6.17 -1.71 17.51
C ILE A 5 -6.41 -3.00 18.28
N ASN A 6 -5.39 -3.51 18.97
CA ASN A 6 -5.51 -4.70 19.81
C ASN A 6 -6.53 -4.50 20.93
N ALA A 7 -6.60 -3.32 21.55
CA ALA A 7 -7.63 -3.02 22.55
C ALA A 7 -9.04 -3.05 21.95
N ILE A 8 -9.25 -2.50 20.74
CA ILE A 8 -10.55 -2.56 20.04
C ILE A 8 -10.95 -4.03 19.81
N ILE A 9 -10.04 -4.83 19.28
CA ILE A 9 -10.28 -6.25 18.99
C ILE A 9 -10.56 -7.04 20.28
N ASN A 10 -9.77 -6.81 21.34
CA ASN A 10 -9.94 -7.49 22.63
C ASN A 10 -11.27 -7.14 23.32
N LEU A 11 -11.86 -5.99 23.00
CA LEU A 11 -13.20 -5.60 23.46
C LEU A 11 -14.32 -6.14 22.56
N GLY A 12 -14.00 -6.96 21.56
CA GLY A 12 -14.96 -7.55 20.62
C GLY A 12 -15.33 -6.65 19.44
N GLY A 13 -14.62 -5.54 19.22
CA GLY A 13 -14.81 -4.68 18.04
C GLY A 13 -14.12 -5.23 16.80
N SER A 14 -14.66 -4.95 15.62
CA SER A 14 -14.01 -5.16 14.33
C SER A 14 -13.48 -3.84 13.76
N VAL A 15 -12.53 -3.94 12.84
CA VAL A 15 -12.02 -2.81 12.07
C VAL A 15 -12.05 -3.21 10.61
N ASP A 16 -12.86 -2.49 9.83
CA ASP A 16 -13.04 -2.74 8.41
C ASP A 16 -12.56 -1.54 7.58
N TYR A 17 -12.21 -1.81 6.33
CA TYR A 17 -11.85 -0.76 5.39
C TYR A 17 -13.09 0.05 4.98
N GLU A 18 -12.97 1.37 5.01
CA GLU A 18 -14.01 2.29 4.53
C GLU A 18 -13.54 3.04 3.29
N ARG A 19 -12.61 4.00 3.46
CA ARG A 19 -12.16 4.90 2.38
C ARG A 19 -10.83 5.58 2.67
N PRO A 20 -10.14 6.10 1.65
CA PRO A 20 -8.98 6.97 1.84
C PRO A 20 -9.43 8.36 2.31
N ASP A 21 -8.58 9.02 3.11
CA ASP A 21 -8.86 10.37 3.66
C ASP A 21 -9.06 11.44 2.57
N LYS A 22 -8.34 11.31 1.44
CA LYS A 22 -8.47 12.21 0.29
C LYS A 22 -9.07 11.46 -0.89
N SER A 23 -10.17 12.00 -1.44
CA SER A 23 -10.84 11.46 -2.62
C SER A 23 -9.92 11.40 -3.85
N THR A 24 -9.02 12.36 -4.04
CA THR A 24 -8.02 12.32 -5.12
C THR A 24 -7.15 11.07 -5.05
N PHE A 25 -6.66 10.71 -3.86
CA PHE A 25 -5.86 9.49 -3.72
C PHE A 25 -6.71 8.24 -3.95
N GLY A 26 -7.94 8.21 -3.43
CA GLY A 26 -8.87 7.12 -3.72
C GLY A 26 -9.13 6.92 -5.21
N ASN A 27 -9.37 8.01 -5.94
CA ASN A 27 -9.58 7.97 -7.39
C ASN A 27 -8.32 7.50 -8.13
N ASN A 28 -7.12 7.91 -7.69
CA ASN A 28 -5.87 7.44 -8.26
C ASN A 28 -5.72 5.91 -8.07
N LEU A 29 -6.09 5.38 -6.90
CA LEU A 29 -6.05 3.94 -6.65
C LEU A 29 -7.09 3.20 -7.51
N VAL A 30 -8.33 3.72 -7.59
CA VAL A 30 -9.40 3.15 -8.45
C VAL A 30 -9.00 3.14 -9.93
N LEU A 31 -8.27 4.16 -10.40
CA LEU A 31 -7.76 4.22 -11.77
C LEU A 31 -6.84 3.05 -12.10
N ILE A 32 -6.03 2.60 -11.12
CA ILE A 32 -5.15 1.44 -11.29
C ILE A 32 -5.96 0.15 -11.23
N ASP A 33 -6.82 0.00 -10.21
CA ASP A 33 -7.71 -1.13 -10.05
C ASP A 33 -8.85 -0.79 -9.07
N SER A 34 -10.09 -1.16 -9.39
CA SER A 34 -11.27 -0.76 -8.61
C SER A 34 -11.25 -1.25 -7.16
N LEU A 35 -10.56 -2.35 -6.85
CA LEU A 35 -10.44 -2.91 -5.50
C LEU A 35 -9.15 -2.48 -4.79
N LEU A 36 -8.27 -1.74 -5.47
CA LEU A 36 -7.00 -1.29 -4.90
C LEU A 36 -7.14 -0.42 -3.64
N PRO A 37 -8.13 0.49 -3.52
CA PRO A 37 -8.31 1.25 -2.30
C PRO A 37 -8.46 0.35 -1.06
N ALA A 38 -9.26 -0.71 -1.18
CA ALA A 38 -9.47 -1.67 -0.10
C ALA A 38 -8.22 -2.52 0.16
N ILE A 39 -7.57 -3.03 -0.90
CA ILE A 39 -6.31 -3.80 -0.77
C ILE A 39 -5.26 -2.99 -0.01
N VAL A 40 -5.04 -1.72 -0.39
CA VAL A 40 -4.10 -0.83 0.28
C VAL A 40 -4.52 -0.57 1.74
N GLY A 41 -5.83 -0.43 1.99
CA GLY A 41 -6.37 -0.34 3.34
C GLY A 41 -6.02 -1.55 4.21
N TYR A 42 -6.23 -2.76 3.69
CA TYR A 42 -5.89 -4.00 4.39
C TYR A 42 -4.39 -4.18 4.56
N MET A 43 -3.55 -3.74 3.62
CA MET A 43 -2.08 -3.71 3.81
C MET A 43 -1.69 -2.82 5.00
N VAL A 44 -2.31 -1.65 5.11
CA VAL A 44 -2.08 -0.73 6.24
C VAL A 44 -2.55 -1.36 7.55
N TYR A 45 -3.72 -2.00 7.54
CA TYR A 45 -4.25 -2.71 8.70
C TYR A 45 -3.30 -3.83 9.15
N ALA A 46 -2.87 -4.70 8.24
CA ALA A 46 -1.93 -5.80 8.49
C ALA A 46 -0.60 -5.31 9.09
N HIS A 47 -0.06 -4.17 8.64
CA HIS A 47 1.13 -3.56 9.25
C HIS A 47 0.94 -3.18 10.73
N PHE A 48 -0.27 -2.75 11.11
CA PHE A 48 -0.59 -2.31 12.47
C PHE A 48 -1.14 -3.41 13.38
N THR A 49 -1.60 -4.54 12.84
CA THR A 49 -2.04 -5.70 13.63
C THR A 49 -1.00 -6.82 13.67
N GLY A 50 -0.17 -6.94 12.64
CA GLY A 50 0.88 -7.94 12.52
C GLY A 50 2.28 -7.46 12.90
N ASN A 51 3.25 -8.34 12.63
CA ASN A 51 4.68 -8.08 12.81
C ASN A 51 5.41 -7.83 11.46
N SER A 52 4.75 -8.15 10.35
CA SER A 52 5.25 -7.99 8.99
C SER A 52 5.48 -6.51 8.67
N THR A 53 6.60 -6.21 8.03
CA THR A 53 6.90 -4.87 7.50
C THR A 53 7.32 -4.91 6.03
N ARG A 54 7.95 -5.98 5.57
CA ARG A 54 8.26 -6.16 4.14
C ARG A 54 6.95 -6.32 3.36
N LEU A 55 6.88 -5.73 2.17
CA LEU A 55 5.68 -5.86 1.34
C LEU A 55 5.41 -7.29 0.91
N THR A 56 6.46 -8.10 0.73
CA THR A 56 6.35 -9.54 0.46
C THR A 56 5.55 -10.26 1.55
N ASP A 57 5.84 -9.93 2.81
CA ASP A 57 5.28 -10.60 3.97
C ASP A 57 3.83 -10.11 4.18
N ILE A 58 3.60 -8.80 4.08
CA ILE A 58 2.24 -8.22 4.16
C ILE A 58 1.32 -8.76 3.06
N VAL A 59 1.83 -8.90 1.83
CA VAL A 59 1.02 -9.44 0.73
C VAL A 59 0.76 -10.94 0.92
N ALA A 60 1.70 -11.69 1.52
CA ALA A 60 1.46 -13.07 1.90
C ALA A 60 0.34 -13.15 2.96
N ASP A 61 0.39 -12.30 4.00
CA ASP A 61 -0.66 -12.22 5.03
C ASP A 61 -2.03 -11.94 4.38
N LEU A 62 -2.12 -10.95 3.47
CA LEU A 62 -3.35 -10.64 2.75
C LEU A 62 -3.85 -11.78 1.85
N ARG A 63 -2.94 -12.54 1.22
CA ARG A 63 -3.32 -13.69 0.39
C ARG A 63 -3.93 -14.80 1.25
N ASP A 64 -3.35 -15.03 2.42
CA ASP A 64 -3.77 -16.08 3.33
C ASP A 64 -5.08 -15.71 4.05
N ASP A 65 -5.25 -14.44 4.43
CA ASP A 65 -6.49 -13.90 5.03
C ASP A 65 -7.61 -13.70 4.00
N ASN A 66 -7.25 -13.39 2.75
CA ASN A 66 -8.16 -13.06 1.64
C ASN A 66 -9.28 -12.05 2.02
N PRO A 67 -8.97 -10.86 2.55
CA PRO A 67 -9.98 -9.93 3.05
C PRO A 67 -10.91 -9.34 1.97
N ILE A 68 -10.56 -9.52 0.69
CA ILE A 68 -11.41 -9.12 -0.44
C ILE A 68 -12.38 -10.25 -0.84
N GLY A 69 -12.07 -11.50 -0.48
CA GLY A 69 -12.85 -12.66 -0.88
C GLY A 69 -12.67 -13.02 -2.36
N PHE A 70 -11.45 -12.90 -2.90
CA PHE A 70 -11.18 -13.36 -4.26
C PHE A 70 -11.39 -14.88 -4.39
N ASP A 71 -11.82 -15.32 -5.57
CA ASP A 71 -11.93 -16.73 -5.91
C ASP A 71 -10.54 -17.37 -6.08
N THR A 72 -10.20 -18.29 -5.19
CA THR A 72 -8.89 -18.94 -5.12
C THR A 72 -8.82 -20.27 -5.88
N GLN A 73 -9.90 -20.69 -6.57
CA GLN A 73 -9.97 -21.99 -7.28
C GLN A 73 -8.79 -22.24 -8.25
N HIS A 74 -8.26 -21.17 -8.85
CA HIS A 74 -7.16 -21.24 -9.82
C HIS A 74 -5.83 -20.68 -9.31
N ALA A 75 -5.71 -20.44 -7.99
CA ALA A 75 -4.48 -19.97 -7.35
C ALA A 75 -3.88 -18.71 -8.00
N HIS A 76 -4.73 -17.77 -8.45
CA HIS A 76 -4.27 -16.49 -8.97
C HIS A 76 -3.64 -15.63 -7.85
N ASN A 77 -2.51 -15.00 -8.15
CA ASN A 77 -1.82 -14.09 -7.22
C ASN A 77 -2.40 -12.66 -7.28
N PHE A 78 -3.69 -12.50 -6.96
CA PHE A 78 -4.39 -11.21 -7.10
C PHE A 78 -3.74 -10.08 -6.30
N TYR A 79 -3.44 -10.32 -5.02
CA TYR A 79 -2.85 -9.32 -4.14
C TYR A 79 -1.47 -8.88 -4.62
N GLU A 80 -0.58 -9.82 -4.93
CA GLU A 80 0.76 -9.52 -5.42
C GLU A 80 0.73 -8.72 -6.72
N TYR A 81 -0.08 -9.15 -7.69
CA TYR A 81 -0.20 -8.47 -8.97
C TYR A 81 -0.67 -7.02 -8.81
N LYS A 82 -1.75 -6.81 -8.04
CA LYS A 82 -2.34 -5.48 -7.84
C LYS A 82 -1.42 -4.57 -7.03
N VAL A 83 -0.71 -5.10 -6.04
CA VAL A 83 0.27 -4.34 -5.26
C VAL A 83 1.49 -3.97 -6.12
N LYS A 84 2.01 -4.87 -6.96
CA LYS A 84 3.10 -4.53 -7.90
C LYS A 84 2.72 -3.41 -8.86
N ARG A 85 1.49 -3.40 -9.36
CA ARG A 85 0.97 -2.31 -10.21
C ARG A 85 0.93 -0.98 -9.46
N PHE A 86 0.39 -0.98 -8.24
CA PHE A 86 0.39 0.19 -7.36
C PHE A 86 1.80 0.75 -7.11
N LEU A 87 2.76 -0.11 -6.80
CA LEU A 87 4.15 0.29 -6.56
C LEU A 87 4.79 0.87 -7.81
N THR A 88 4.47 0.29 -8.98
CA THR A 88 4.95 0.81 -10.26
C THR A 88 4.43 2.22 -10.44
N ASP A 89 3.11 2.45 -10.43
CA ASP A 89 2.56 3.79 -10.67
C ASP A 89 3.08 4.82 -9.67
N CYS A 90 3.28 4.45 -8.40
CA CYS A 90 4.00 5.28 -7.42
C CYS A 90 5.41 5.65 -7.90
N ALA A 91 6.20 4.66 -8.32
CA ALA A 91 7.55 4.86 -8.82
C ALA A 91 7.60 5.64 -10.16
N LEU A 92 6.52 5.61 -10.95
CA LEU A 92 6.37 6.34 -12.20
C LEU A 92 5.92 7.80 -12.02
N GLY A 93 5.67 8.24 -10.79
CA GLY A 93 5.34 9.62 -10.48
C GLY A 93 3.93 9.85 -9.96
N MET A 94 3.13 8.80 -9.71
CA MET A 94 1.88 8.96 -8.99
C MET A 94 2.15 9.49 -7.58
N ILE A 95 1.51 10.61 -7.23
CA ILE A 95 1.53 11.17 -5.87
C ILE A 95 0.10 11.27 -5.31
N PRO A 96 -0.14 11.06 -4.00
CA PRO A 96 -1.49 11.02 -3.44
C PRO A 96 -2.30 12.32 -3.59
N GLY A 97 -1.63 13.47 -3.64
CA GLY A 97 -2.26 14.79 -3.64
C GLY A 97 -2.60 15.36 -5.02
N LYS A 98 -2.22 14.68 -6.12
CA LYS A 98 -2.43 15.15 -7.50
C LYS A 98 -3.18 14.09 -8.28
N VAL A 99 -4.06 14.50 -9.18
CA VAL A 99 -4.75 13.58 -10.10
C VAL A 99 -3.70 12.82 -10.90
N TRP A 100 -3.74 11.49 -10.81
CA TRP A 100 -2.96 10.58 -11.64
C TRP A 100 -3.73 10.33 -12.92
N THR A 101 -3.08 10.52 -14.07
CA THR A 101 -3.69 10.31 -15.39
C THR A 101 -3.27 8.99 -16.03
N GLY A 102 -2.41 8.21 -15.36
CA GLY A 102 -1.74 7.05 -15.94
C GLY A 102 -0.64 7.40 -16.95
N GLN A 103 -0.39 8.70 -17.19
CA GLN A 103 0.66 9.15 -18.10
C GLN A 103 1.96 9.35 -17.33
N ILE A 104 3.01 8.71 -17.83
CA ILE A 104 4.38 8.89 -17.33
C ILE A 104 4.86 10.24 -17.84
N ASP A 105 5.30 11.11 -16.94
CA ASP A 105 5.91 12.37 -17.33
C ASP A 105 7.21 12.06 -18.08
N SER A 106 7.30 12.43 -19.36
CA SER A 106 8.38 12.08 -20.30
C SER A 106 9.79 12.54 -19.89
N THR A 107 9.89 13.24 -18.77
CA THR A 107 11.14 13.66 -18.11
C THR A 107 11.67 12.63 -17.11
N ALA A 108 10.88 11.61 -16.77
CA ALA A 108 11.24 10.51 -15.89
C ALA A 108 12.09 9.46 -16.63
N GLY A 109 13.32 9.83 -16.99
CA GLY A 109 14.38 8.83 -17.12
C GLY A 109 14.65 8.24 -15.74
N TYR A 110 14.44 6.93 -15.55
CA TYR A 110 14.65 6.25 -14.28
C TYR A 110 16.14 6.26 -13.90
N LEU A 111 16.47 6.82 -12.73
CA LEU A 111 17.82 6.76 -12.15
C LEU A 111 17.73 6.06 -10.78
N VAL A 112 18.23 4.82 -10.70
CA VAL A 112 18.48 4.14 -9.43
C VAL A 112 19.86 3.46 -9.47
N VAL A 113 20.61 3.64 -8.39
CA VAL A 113 21.97 3.14 -8.15
C VAL A 113 21.89 1.86 -7.29
N LYS A 114 22.65 0.82 -7.63
CA LYS A 114 22.82 -0.42 -6.86
C LYS A 114 23.62 -0.21 -5.58
N LYS A 115 23.59 -1.22 -4.70
CA LYS A 115 24.23 -1.24 -3.37
C LYS A 115 25.77 -1.11 -3.38
N ASP A 116 26.42 -1.09 -4.54
CA ASP A 116 27.87 -0.93 -4.77
C ASP A 116 28.25 0.38 -5.47
N GLY A 117 27.27 1.22 -5.86
CA GLY A 117 27.50 2.44 -6.62
C GLY A 117 27.30 2.31 -8.13
N GLU A 118 26.94 1.13 -8.66
CA GLU A 118 26.62 0.99 -10.10
C GLU A 118 25.27 1.62 -10.46
N ILE A 119 25.28 2.50 -11.46
CA ILE A 119 24.07 3.05 -12.09
C ILE A 119 23.50 1.97 -13.02
N LEU A 120 22.29 1.50 -12.75
CA LEU A 120 21.55 0.64 -13.67
C LEU A 120 20.84 1.50 -14.71
N SER A 121 21.37 1.51 -15.94
CA SER A 121 20.67 2.09 -17.09
C SER A 121 19.59 1.12 -17.55
N TYR A 122 18.41 1.19 -16.93
CA TYR A 122 17.21 0.60 -17.51
C TYR A 122 16.49 1.65 -18.34
N HIS A 123 16.58 1.52 -19.66
CA HIS A 123 15.33 1.61 -20.42
C HIS A 123 14.45 0.47 -19.88
N ILE A 124 13.15 0.65 -19.64
CA ILE A 124 12.28 -0.47 -19.22
C ILE A 124 12.29 -1.50 -20.36
N PHE A 125 13.25 -2.42 -20.34
CA PHE A 125 13.35 -3.56 -21.23
C PHE A 125 12.56 -4.73 -20.64
N ASP A 126 12.45 -4.80 -19.31
CA ASP A 126 11.64 -5.80 -18.61
C ASP A 126 10.83 -5.18 -17.46
N LYS A 127 9.53 -5.01 -17.71
CA LYS A 127 8.54 -4.55 -16.72
C LYS A 127 8.48 -5.48 -15.50
N ASN A 128 8.64 -6.79 -15.70
CA ASN A 128 8.53 -7.76 -14.63
C ASN A 128 9.70 -7.66 -13.66
N GLU A 129 10.92 -7.45 -14.17
CA GLU A 129 12.11 -7.25 -13.34
C GLU A 129 11.96 -6.01 -12.45
N PHE A 130 11.46 -4.91 -13.02
CA PHE A 130 11.20 -3.67 -12.28
C PHE A 130 10.13 -3.86 -11.19
N GLU A 131 9.00 -4.47 -11.52
CA GLU A 131 7.93 -4.78 -10.56
C GLU A 131 8.42 -5.68 -9.43
N ASN A 132 9.21 -6.71 -9.76
CA ASN A 132 9.83 -7.60 -8.79
C ASN A 132 10.82 -6.86 -7.89
N TYR A 133 11.66 -6.00 -8.46
CA TYR A 133 12.62 -5.21 -7.69
C TYR A 133 11.91 -4.34 -6.65
N LEU A 134 10.90 -3.57 -7.05
CA LEU A 134 10.11 -2.76 -6.12
C LEU A 134 9.48 -3.62 -5.02
N PHE A 135 8.84 -4.73 -5.40
CA PHE A 135 8.12 -5.57 -4.46
C PHE A 135 9.03 -6.20 -3.37
N HIS A 136 10.25 -6.61 -3.74
CA HIS A 136 11.17 -7.28 -2.81
C HIS A 136 12.04 -6.33 -1.98
N ASN A 137 12.16 -5.07 -2.39
CA ASN A 137 13.03 -4.07 -1.75
C ASN A 137 12.27 -2.96 -1.03
N LEU A 138 10.95 -3.05 -0.91
CA LEU A 138 10.11 -2.08 -0.21
C LEU A 138 9.47 -2.69 1.06
N LYS A 139 9.25 -1.83 2.04
CA LYS A 139 8.59 -2.14 3.32
C LYS A 139 7.65 -1.01 3.75
N THR A 140 6.64 -1.33 4.53
CA THR A 140 5.84 -0.36 5.27
C THR A 140 6.58 0.13 6.51
N GLU A 141 6.23 1.33 6.95
CA GLU A 141 6.80 1.95 8.14
C GLU A 141 5.72 2.69 8.93
N THR A 142 5.91 2.79 10.24
CA THR A 142 5.05 3.63 11.07
C THR A 142 5.47 5.10 10.91
N PRO A 143 4.59 5.99 10.41
CA PRO A 143 4.90 7.41 10.32
C PRO A 143 5.04 8.04 11.71
N SER A 144 5.65 9.23 11.76
CA SER A 144 5.66 10.03 12.98
C SER A 144 4.22 10.31 13.45
N THR A 145 3.95 10.00 14.71
CA THR A 145 2.61 10.02 15.32
C THR A 145 2.05 11.42 15.55
N SER A 146 2.85 12.48 15.37
CA SER A 146 2.46 13.86 15.64
C SER A 146 1.79 14.59 14.46
N LYS A 147 1.75 13.99 13.26
CA LYS A 147 1.23 14.64 12.05
C LYS A 147 -0.11 14.04 11.58
N HIS A 148 -1.02 14.91 11.12
CA HIS A 148 -2.26 14.58 10.39
C HIS A 148 -3.32 13.71 11.10
N GLY A 149 -3.38 13.71 12.43
CA GLY A 149 -4.42 12.98 13.17
C GLY A 149 -4.29 11.45 13.10
N PHE A 150 -3.07 10.96 12.84
CA PHE A 150 -2.76 9.54 12.80
C PHE A 150 -3.10 8.82 14.11
N GLY A 151 -3.79 7.69 14.02
CA GLY A 151 -4.12 6.82 15.15
C GLY A 151 -5.20 7.37 16.10
N VAL A 152 -5.94 8.38 15.64
CA VAL A 152 -7.05 8.99 16.35
C VAL A 152 -8.36 8.34 15.91
N LEU A 153 -9.19 7.96 16.88
CA LEU A 153 -10.60 7.64 16.65
C LEU A 153 -11.37 8.95 16.52
N TYR A 154 -12.17 9.08 15.47
CA TYR A 154 -13.03 10.23 15.25
C TYR A 154 -14.44 9.76 14.89
N ARG A 155 -15.42 10.62 15.13
CA ARG A 155 -16.82 10.32 14.88
C ARG A 155 -17.31 11.17 13.72
N GLU A 156 -17.97 10.55 12.74
CA GLU A 156 -18.78 11.24 11.75
C GLU A 156 -20.19 10.65 11.82
N GLY A 157 -21.16 11.45 12.26
CA GLY A 157 -22.51 10.96 12.53
C GLY A 157 -22.54 9.89 13.63
N THR A 158 -23.12 8.74 13.31
CA THR A 158 -23.22 7.58 14.22
C THR A 158 -21.94 6.75 14.26
N ASP A 159 -21.09 6.90 13.26
CA ASP A 159 -20.02 5.96 12.96
C ASP A 159 -18.69 6.42 13.57
N ILE A 160 -17.87 5.45 13.95
CA ILE A 160 -16.55 5.67 14.54
C ILE A 160 -15.50 5.21 13.53
N PHE A 161 -14.61 6.12 13.18
CA PHE A 161 -13.55 5.90 12.21
C PHE A 161 -12.20 5.89 12.89
N LEU A 162 -11.31 5.03 12.40
CA LEU A 162 -9.91 4.98 12.79
C LEU A 162 -9.04 5.49 11.64
N LYS A 163 -8.28 6.56 11.88
CA LYS A 163 -7.37 7.11 10.86
C LYS A 163 -6.01 6.41 10.91
N LEU A 164 -5.68 5.69 9.85
CA LEU A 164 -4.36 5.08 9.64
C LEU A 164 -3.67 5.70 8.42
N ASN A 165 -2.34 5.64 8.40
CA ASN A 165 -1.52 6.21 7.34
C ASN A 165 -0.67 5.12 6.70
N LEU A 166 -0.55 5.17 5.38
CA LEU A 166 0.40 4.37 4.61
C LEU A 166 1.73 5.13 4.50
N GLN A 167 2.83 4.46 4.81
CA GLN A 167 4.17 4.92 4.49
C GLN A 167 4.97 3.73 3.97
N ILE A 168 5.55 3.86 2.77
CA ILE A 168 6.36 2.83 2.13
C ILE A 168 7.77 3.40 1.89
N ARG A 169 8.80 2.63 2.19
CA ARG A 169 10.21 2.99 1.99
C ARG A 169 11.03 1.78 1.53
N PHE A 170 12.19 2.05 0.95
CA PHE A 170 13.17 1.01 0.65
C PHE A 170 13.67 0.33 1.93
N THR A 171 13.96 -0.97 1.84
CA THR A 171 14.43 -1.80 2.96
C THR A 171 15.86 -1.48 3.39
N SER A 172 16.54 -0.56 2.70
CA SER A 172 18.00 -0.32 2.69
C SER A 172 18.84 -1.47 2.14
#